data_AF-A0A2V5UC04-F1
#
_entry.id   AF-A0A2V5UC04-F1
#
_cell.length_a   1.000
_cell.length_b   1.000
_cell.length_c   1.000
_cell.angle_alpha   90.00
_cell.angle_beta   90.00
_cell.angle_gamma   90.00
#
_symmetry.space_group_name_H-M   'P 1'
#
loop_
_entity.id
_entity.type
_entity.pdbx_description
1 polymer ?
#
loop_
_entity_poly.entity_id
_entity_poly.type
_entity_poly.pdbx_seq_one_letter_code
_entity_poly.pdbx_strand_id
1 'polypeptide(L)'
;MVEQFGITGHNGKLDDESPAHQRREFDRWKRDLKQLRKYPPDRQSSSQKLSTHVLDWFLQIQAEGEKWQWHDYPVNQLFGVQNQFPSFMANTHRLLNRKDCDYYVMRLDALPKKFDQTLDGLKVREQKQILPPRFVVEEVIKEMTEFIGKPASENILATSFKTRAAKIEKLSEADRTELQARVESAITSKVYPAYQKLIDYFQAILPKTTTDDGVWKLPDG
;
A
#
# COMPACT_ATOMS: atom_id res chain seq x y z
N MET A 1 13.60 -7.43 7.61
CA MET A 1 14.28 -6.17 7.90
C MET A 1 15.74 -6.34 7.49
N VAL A 2 16.09 -5.90 6.27
CA VAL A 2 17.46 -6.00 5.70
C VAL A 2 18.33 -4.79 6.06
N GLU A 3 17.72 -3.79 6.70
CA GLU A 3 18.31 -2.54 7.14
C GLU A 3 19.42 -2.77 8.17
N GLN A 4 19.30 -3.81 9.00
CA GLN A 4 20.35 -4.23 9.94
C GLN A 4 21.64 -4.68 9.24
N PHE A 5 21.54 -5.04 7.95
CA PHE A 5 22.66 -5.40 7.09
C PHE A 5 23.09 -4.23 6.18
N GLY A 6 22.60 -3.01 6.42
CA GLY A 6 22.96 -1.81 5.65
C GLY A 6 22.25 -1.67 4.30
N ILE A 7 21.41 -2.62 3.92
CA ILE A 7 20.63 -2.56 2.68
C ILE A 7 19.44 -1.63 2.89
N THR A 8 19.49 -0.43 2.30
CA THR A 8 18.50 0.64 2.52
C THR A 8 17.92 1.23 1.24
N GLY A 9 18.34 0.75 0.06
CA GLY A 9 17.93 1.31 -1.23
C GLY A 9 16.43 1.18 -1.53
N HIS A 10 15.72 0.29 -0.84
CA HIS A 10 14.27 0.13 -0.94
C HIS A 10 13.49 1.14 -0.08
N ASN A 11 14.14 1.88 0.83
CA ASN A 11 13.46 2.81 1.74
C ASN A 11 12.85 4.03 1.04
N GLY A 12 13.33 4.36 -0.17
CA GLY A 12 12.74 5.39 -1.04
C GLY A 12 11.70 4.87 -2.04
N LYS A 13 11.31 3.59 -1.96
CA LYS A 13 10.38 2.95 -2.90
C LYS A 13 9.04 2.65 -2.22
N LEU A 14 8.00 2.56 -3.05
CA LEU A 14 6.68 2.03 -2.72
C LEU A 14 6.44 0.77 -3.53
N ASP A 15 5.55 -0.09 -3.02
CA ASP A 15 5.14 -1.32 -3.71
C ASP A 15 4.42 -1.02 -5.04
N ASP A 16 4.53 -1.94 -5.99
CA ASP A 16 3.89 -1.87 -7.31
C ASP A 16 2.46 -2.42 -7.22
N GLU A 17 1.46 -1.54 -7.21
CA GLU A 17 0.04 -1.93 -7.05
C GLU A 17 -0.63 -2.32 -8.38
N SER A 18 0.15 -2.45 -9.46
CA SER A 18 -0.44 -2.67 -10.79
C SER A 18 -1.04 -4.07 -10.94
N PRO A 19 -2.13 -4.23 -11.73
CA PRO A 19 -2.62 -5.54 -12.14
C PRO A 19 -1.55 -6.44 -12.76
N ALA A 20 -0.57 -5.85 -13.46
CA ALA A 20 0.56 -6.57 -14.03
C ALA A 20 1.49 -7.14 -12.94
N HIS A 21 1.72 -6.42 -11.85
CA HIS A 21 2.47 -6.95 -10.71
C HIS A 21 1.74 -8.09 -10.05
N GLN A 22 0.44 -7.92 -9.75
CA GLN A 22 -0.38 -8.96 -9.15
C GLN A 22 -0.34 -10.27 -9.96
N ARG A 23 -0.41 -10.19 -11.29
CA ARG A 23 -0.22 -11.36 -12.18
C ARG A 23 1.15 -12.01 -12.03
N ARG A 24 2.23 -11.21 -11.98
CA ARG A 24 3.59 -11.75 -11.79
C ARG A 24 3.75 -12.46 -10.44
N GLU A 25 3.07 -11.99 -9.40
CA GLU A 25 3.04 -12.65 -8.09
C GLU A 25 2.35 -14.01 -8.16
N PHE A 26 1.16 -14.11 -8.78
CA PHE A 26 0.47 -15.38 -9.00
C PHE A 26 1.29 -16.36 -9.84
N ASP A 27 1.91 -15.89 -10.91
CA ASP A 27 2.78 -16.71 -11.73
C ASP A 27 4.01 -17.21 -10.95
N ARG A 28 4.53 -16.40 -10.01
CA ARG A 28 5.60 -16.83 -9.11
C ARG A 28 5.11 -17.91 -8.15
N TRP A 29 3.99 -17.72 -7.46
CA TRP A 29 3.44 -18.75 -6.54
C TRP A 29 3.19 -20.09 -7.24
N LYS A 30 2.62 -20.06 -8.45
CA LYS A 30 2.40 -21.27 -9.28
C LYS A 30 3.73 -21.97 -9.65
N ARG A 31 4.75 -21.21 -10.03
CA ARG A 31 6.10 -21.75 -10.33
C ARG A 31 6.76 -22.34 -9.09
N ASP A 32 6.71 -21.63 -7.97
CA ASP A 32 7.33 -22.04 -6.71
C ASP A 32 6.67 -23.30 -6.16
N LEU A 33 5.34 -23.40 -6.22
CA LEU A 33 4.60 -24.61 -5.85
C LEU A 33 5.02 -25.82 -6.71
N LYS A 34 5.09 -25.63 -8.04
CA LYS A 34 5.56 -26.67 -8.96
C LYS A 34 7.00 -27.08 -8.65
N GLN A 35 7.86 -26.14 -8.26
CA GLN A 35 9.24 -26.44 -7.91
C GLN A 35 9.34 -27.17 -6.57
N LEU A 36 8.59 -26.76 -5.55
CA LEU A 36 8.56 -27.40 -4.25
C LEU A 36 8.16 -28.88 -4.36
N ARG A 37 7.13 -29.18 -5.17
CA ARG A 37 6.63 -30.55 -5.37
C ARG A 37 7.60 -31.49 -6.09
N LYS A 38 8.74 -30.99 -6.60
CA LYS A 38 9.80 -31.84 -7.17
C LYS A 38 10.75 -32.41 -6.11
N TYR A 39 10.77 -31.85 -4.89
CA TYR A 39 11.65 -32.35 -3.84
C TYR A 39 11.04 -33.62 -3.23
N PRO A 40 11.71 -34.78 -3.35
CA PRO A 40 11.10 -36.05 -2.99
C PRO A 40 11.02 -36.20 -1.44
N PRO A 41 9.84 -36.49 -0.86
CA PRO A 41 9.66 -36.48 0.60
C PRO A 41 10.49 -37.51 1.35
N ASP A 42 10.81 -38.65 0.73
CA ASP A 42 11.64 -39.73 1.30
C ASP A 42 13.09 -39.29 1.56
N ARG A 43 13.58 -38.26 0.87
CA ARG A 43 14.92 -37.68 1.07
C ARG A 43 14.98 -36.54 2.08
N GLN A 44 13.89 -36.31 2.81
CA GLN A 44 13.76 -35.22 3.77
C GLN A 44 13.76 -35.76 5.20
N SER A 45 14.40 -35.03 6.11
CA SER A 45 14.26 -35.24 7.55
C SER A 45 12.82 -34.96 8.00
N SER A 46 12.41 -35.44 9.18
CA SER A 46 11.06 -35.19 9.72
C SER A 46 10.73 -33.70 9.83
N SER A 47 11.71 -32.88 10.22
CA SER A 47 11.54 -31.42 10.29
C SER A 47 11.37 -30.80 8.90
N GLN A 48 12.16 -31.24 7.92
CA GLN A 48 12.03 -30.77 6.53
C GLN A 48 10.67 -31.16 5.93
N LYS A 49 10.19 -32.38 6.20
CA LYS A 49 8.85 -32.82 5.76
C LYS A 49 7.75 -31.89 6.26
N LEU A 50 7.80 -31.51 7.54
CA LEU A 50 6.85 -30.57 8.12
C LEU A 50 6.95 -29.19 7.45
N SER A 51 8.15 -28.65 7.28
CA SER A 51 8.35 -27.37 6.59
C SER A 51 7.86 -27.40 5.14
N THR A 52 8.14 -28.47 4.39
CA THR A 52 7.65 -28.67 3.02
C THR A 52 6.13 -28.73 2.99
N HIS A 53 5.50 -29.46 3.91
CA HIS A 53 4.04 -29.54 3.99
C HIS A 53 3.40 -28.17 4.23
N VAL A 54 3.90 -27.41 5.20
CA VAL A 54 3.40 -26.07 5.52
C VAL A 54 3.58 -25.13 4.32
N LEU A 55 4.73 -25.17 3.64
CA LEU A 55 4.98 -24.34 2.48
C LEU A 55 4.12 -24.75 1.26
N ASP A 56 3.89 -26.05 1.04
CA ASP A 56 3.01 -26.55 -0.02
C ASP A 56 1.57 -26.04 0.20
N TRP A 57 1.06 -26.19 1.42
CA TRP A 57 -0.26 -25.67 1.82
C TRP A 57 -0.37 -24.16 1.59
N PHE A 58 0.63 -23.39 2.04
CA PHE A 58 0.64 -21.94 1.84
C PHE A 58 0.65 -21.57 0.35
N LEU A 59 1.57 -22.13 -0.43
CA LEU A 59 1.70 -21.82 -1.86
C LEU A 59 0.47 -22.26 -2.67
N GLN A 60 -0.17 -23.36 -2.26
CA GLN A 60 -1.42 -23.81 -2.85
C GLN A 60 -2.54 -22.78 -2.63
N ILE A 61 -2.74 -22.30 -1.41
CA ILE A 61 -3.73 -21.25 -1.10
C ILE A 61 -3.45 -19.99 -1.94
N GLN A 62 -2.20 -19.54 -2.00
CA GLN A 62 -1.83 -18.36 -2.77
C GLN A 62 -2.08 -18.54 -4.27
N ALA A 63 -1.76 -19.71 -4.84
CA ALA A 63 -2.00 -19.99 -6.26
C ALA A 63 -3.50 -20.10 -6.59
N GLU A 64 -4.28 -20.79 -5.76
CA GLU A 64 -5.73 -20.94 -5.92
C GLU A 64 -6.49 -19.62 -5.73
N GLY A 65 -5.94 -18.71 -4.93
CA GLY A 65 -6.46 -17.36 -4.71
C GLY A 65 -6.51 -16.48 -5.96
N GLU A 66 -5.83 -16.84 -7.06
CA GLU A 66 -5.83 -16.06 -8.31
C GLU A 66 -7.24 -15.80 -8.83
N LYS A 67 -8.14 -16.77 -8.72
CA LYS A 67 -9.53 -16.60 -9.18
C LYS A 67 -10.31 -15.55 -8.36
N TRP A 68 -9.88 -15.32 -7.11
CA TRP A 68 -10.48 -14.39 -6.15
C TRP A 68 -9.71 -13.07 -6.02
N GLN A 69 -8.71 -12.82 -6.87
CA GLN A 69 -7.77 -11.69 -6.72
C GLN A 69 -8.42 -10.28 -6.76
N TRP A 70 -9.69 -10.22 -7.17
CA TRP A 70 -10.47 -9.00 -7.26
C TRP A 70 -11.53 -8.88 -6.16
N HIS A 71 -11.74 -9.91 -5.34
CA HIS A 71 -12.77 -10.00 -4.30
C HIS A 71 -12.35 -9.31 -3.00
N ASP A 72 -11.93 -8.06 -3.12
CA ASP A 72 -11.44 -7.22 -2.03
C ASP A 72 -11.68 -5.74 -2.32
N TYR A 73 -11.44 -4.90 -1.31
CA TYR A 73 -11.59 -3.44 -1.39
C TYR A 73 -10.27 -2.77 -1.01
N PRO A 74 -9.37 -2.47 -1.98
CA PRO A 74 -8.05 -1.88 -1.70
C PRO A 74 -8.10 -0.50 -1.01
N VAL A 75 -9.24 0.18 -1.12
CA VAL A 75 -9.56 1.42 -0.42
C VAL A 75 -10.80 1.12 0.44
N ASN A 76 -10.61 1.17 1.75
CA ASN A 76 -11.61 0.94 2.79
C ASN A 76 -11.17 1.64 4.08
N GLN A 77 -12.10 1.91 4.98
CA GLN A 77 -11.91 2.70 6.20
C GLN A 77 -10.97 2.05 7.24
N LEU A 78 -10.77 0.72 7.20
CA LEU A 78 -9.95 0.01 8.20
C LEU A 78 -8.48 -0.09 7.80
N PHE A 79 -8.23 -0.60 6.59
CA PHE A 79 -6.89 -0.99 6.11
C PHE A 79 -6.62 -0.52 4.69
N GLY A 80 -7.40 0.42 4.17
CA GLY A 80 -7.22 0.91 2.81
C GLY A 80 -5.91 1.67 2.62
N VAL A 81 -5.43 1.69 1.36
CA VAL A 81 -4.16 2.33 1.01
C VAL A 81 -4.12 3.83 1.40
N GLN A 82 -5.27 4.49 1.41
CA GLN A 82 -5.42 5.90 1.78
C GLN A 82 -5.10 6.18 3.27
N ASN A 83 -5.26 5.18 4.15
CA ASN A 83 -4.94 5.28 5.57
C ASN A 83 -3.59 4.64 5.90
N GLN A 84 -3.25 3.53 5.25
CA GLN A 84 -1.99 2.82 5.48
C GLN A 84 -0.77 3.65 5.09
N PHE A 85 -0.82 4.37 3.96
CA PHE A 85 0.31 5.18 3.51
C PHE A 85 0.73 6.25 4.54
N PRO A 86 -0.14 7.16 5.00
CA PRO A 86 0.25 8.17 5.98
C PRO A 86 0.64 7.56 7.33
N SER A 87 -0.04 6.51 7.77
CA SER A 87 0.31 5.80 9.02
C SER A 87 1.72 5.22 8.96
N PHE A 88 2.07 4.55 7.86
CA PHE A 88 3.40 3.99 7.65
C PHE A 88 4.49 5.07 7.58
N MET A 89 4.24 6.16 6.86
CA MET A 89 5.18 7.28 6.76
C MET A 89 5.43 7.93 8.12
N ALA A 90 4.36 8.17 8.90
CA ALA A 90 4.46 8.80 10.21
C ALA A 90 5.14 7.91 11.26
N ASN A 91 4.85 6.60 11.26
CA ASN A 91 5.17 5.71 12.38
C ASN A 91 6.24 4.66 12.09
N THR A 92 6.44 4.25 10.83
CA THR A 92 7.27 3.10 10.48
C THR A 92 8.49 3.45 9.64
N HIS A 93 8.35 4.33 8.65
CA HIS A 93 9.49 4.78 7.84
C HIS A 93 10.55 5.36 8.78
N ARG A 94 11.77 4.82 8.81
CA ARG A 94 12.84 5.28 9.71
C ARG A 94 13.35 6.67 9.31
N LEU A 95 13.73 7.49 10.28
CA LEU A 95 14.23 8.84 10.04
C LEU A 95 15.38 9.11 11.01
N LEU A 96 16.59 8.66 10.66
CA LEU A 96 17.76 8.67 11.55
C LEU A 96 18.89 9.58 11.05
N ASN A 97 18.86 9.95 9.77
CA ASN A 97 19.88 10.77 9.12
C ASN A 97 19.28 11.45 7.88
N ARG A 98 20.07 12.32 7.24
CA ARG A 98 19.68 13.04 6.02
C ARG A 98 19.16 12.13 4.90
N LYS A 99 19.82 10.99 4.67
CA LYS A 99 19.46 10.05 3.60
C LYS A 99 18.09 9.42 3.83
N ASP A 100 17.73 9.13 5.09
CA ASP A 100 16.38 8.68 5.43
C ASP A 100 15.35 9.78 5.16
N CYS A 101 15.66 11.05 5.47
CA CYS A 101 14.79 12.16 5.11
C CYS A 101 14.59 12.29 3.59
N ASP A 102 15.63 12.07 2.79
CA ASP A 102 15.50 12.05 1.34
C ASP A 102 14.61 10.89 0.86
N TYR A 103 14.74 9.70 1.47
CA TYR A 103 13.85 8.58 1.19
C TYR A 103 12.39 8.86 1.55
N TYR A 104 12.15 9.62 2.62
CA TYR A 104 10.81 10.08 2.99
C TYR A 104 10.19 10.87 1.83
N VAL A 105 10.91 11.88 1.32
CA VAL A 105 10.47 12.72 0.19
C VAL A 105 10.27 11.86 -1.07
N MET A 106 11.19 10.95 -1.37
CA MET A 106 11.05 10.05 -2.53
C MET A 106 9.78 9.19 -2.49
N ARG A 107 9.34 8.76 -1.30
CA ARG A 107 8.07 8.03 -1.16
C ARG A 107 6.87 8.94 -1.39
N LEU A 108 6.90 10.18 -0.93
CA LEU A 108 5.85 11.16 -1.24
C LEU A 108 5.75 11.38 -2.76
N ASP A 109 6.89 11.54 -3.42
CA ASP A 109 6.98 11.73 -4.87
C ASP A 109 6.51 10.50 -5.68
N ALA A 110 6.67 9.30 -5.11
CA ALA A 110 6.24 8.06 -5.74
C ALA A 110 4.75 7.75 -5.55
N LEU A 111 4.06 8.42 -4.61
CA LEU A 111 2.67 8.14 -4.28
C LEU A 111 1.70 8.24 -5.47
N PRO A 112 1.79 9.26 -6.36
CA PRO A 112 0.89 9.36 -7.51
C PRO A 112 0.89 8.09 -8.36
N LYS A 113 2.06 7.50 -8.61
CA LYS A 113 2.17 6.26 -9.36
C LYS A 113 1.46 5.11 -8.63
N LYS A 114 1.68 4.97 -7.32
CA LYS A 114 1.02 3.93 -6.52
C LYS A 114 -0.50 4.05 -6.60
N PHE A 115 -1.04 5.26 -6.46
CA PHE A 115 -2.49 5.49 -6.50
C PHE A 115 -3.08 5.34 -7.90
N ASP A 116 -2.35 5.73 -8.96
CA ASP A 116 -2.76 5.47 -10.34
C ASP A 116 -2.86 3.96 -10.60
N GLN A 117 -1.91 3.17 -10.08
CA GLN A 117 -1.96 1.71 -10.15
C GLN A 117 -3.13 1.11 -9.34
N THR A 118 -3.39 1.63 -8.14
CA THR A 118 -4.58 1.24 -7.36
C THR A 118 -5.88 1.54 -8.12
N LEU A 119 -5.97 2.72 -8.76
CA LEU A 119 -7.12 3.10 -9.60
C LEU A 119 -7.33 2.14 -10.76
N ASP A 120 -6.26 1.67 -11.42
CA ASP A 120 -6.37 0.65 -12.47
C ASP A 120 -7.00 -0.64 -11.93
N GLY A 121 -6.57 -1.08 -10.74
CA GLY A 121 -7.17 -2.23 -10.07
C GLY A 121 -8.63 -2.01 -9.64
N LEU A 122 -8.98 -0.80 -9.21
CA LEU A 122 -10.35 -0.44 -8.84
C LEU A 122 -11.29 -0.46 -10.06
N LYS A 123 -10.85 0.06 -11.21
CA LYS A 123 -11.63 0.00 -12.47
C LYS A 123 -11.92 -1.43 -12.92
N VAL A 124 -10.96 -2.36 -12.73
CA VAL A 124 -11.19 -3.78 -13.03
C VAL A 124 -12.25 -4.38 -12.10
N ARG A 125 -12.23 -4.01 -10.81
CA ARG A 125 -13.24 -4.45 -9.83
C ARG A 125 -14.62 -3.89 -10.16
N GLU A 126 -14.70 -2.62 -10.54
CA GLU A 126 -15.94 -1.97 -11.00
C GLU A 126 -16.53 -2.71 -12.20
N GLN A 127 -15.73 -3.04 -13.23
CA GLN A 127 -16.17 -3.81 -14.39
C GLN A 127 -16.69 -5.21 -14.02
N LYS A 128 -16.22 -5.77 -12.90
CA LYS A 128 -16.65 -7.05 -12.34
C LYS A 128 -17.81 -6.93 -11.35
N GLN A 129 -18.37 -5.73 -11.18
CA GLN A 129 -19.43 -5.45 -10.19
C GLN A 129 -18.99 -5.69 -8.74
N ILE A 130 -17.69 -5.66 -8.48
CA ILE A 130 -17.12 -5.75 -7.13
C ILE A 130 -16.93 -4.32 -6.63
N LEU A 131 -17.96 -3.79 -5.99
CA LEU A 131 -17.96 -2.46 -5.39
C LEU A 131 -18.15 -2.55 -3.87
N PRO A 132 -17.46 -1.72 -3.07
CA PRO A 132 -17.68 -1.68 -1.64
C PRO A 132 -19.14 -1.33 -1.29
N PRO A 133 -19.61 -1.70 -0.09
CA PRO A 133 -20.86 -1.19 0.46
C PRO A 133 -20.88 0.34 0.49
N ARG A 134 -22.07 0.95 0.38
CA ARG A 134 -22.22 2.41 0.34
C ARG A 134 -21.54 3.12 1.52
N PHE A 135 -21.73 2.61 2.74
CA PHE A 135 -21.15 3.23 3.94
C PHE A 135 -19.62 3.24 3.89
N VAL A 136 -18.98 2.24 3.26
CA VAL A 136 -17.52 2.21 3.08
C VAL A 136 -17.10 3.33 2.13
N VAL A 137 -17.82 3.51 1.03
CA VAL A 137 -17.51 4.57 0.06
C VAL A 137 -17.71 5.96 0.65
N GLU A 138 -18.78 6.19 1.39
CA GLU A 138 -19.03 7.46 2.09
C GLU A 138 -17.92 7.78 3.09
N GLU A 139 -17.50 6.79 3.90
CA GLU A 139 -16.46 7.00 4.91
C GLU A 139 -15.10 7.29 4.26
N VAL A 140 -14.68 6.53 3.24
CA VAL A 140 -13.37 6.81 2.60
C VAL A 140 -13.35 8.15 1.86
N ILE A 141 -14.46 8.60 1.28
CA ILE A 141 -14.55 9.95 0.69
C ILE A 141 -14.33 11.01 1.77
N LYS A 142 -14.99 10.86 2.92
CA LYS A 142 -14.85 11.77 4.05
C LYS A 142 -13.42 11.79 4.58
N GLU A 143 -12.85 10.62 4.89
CA GLU A 143 -11.46 10.48 5.37
C GLU A 143 -10.46 11.15 4.43
N MET A 144 -10.55 10.87 3.13
CA MET A 144 -9.64 11.45 2.14
C MET A 144 -9.82 12.96 2.00
N THR A 145 -11.06 13.45 2.02
CA THR A 145 -11.36 14.89 1.92
C THR A 145 -10.83 15.65 3.13
N GLU A 146 -11.03 15.11 4.34
CA GLU A 146 -10.46 15.68 5.57
C GLU A 146 -8.93 15.65 5.57
N PHE A 147 -8.33 14.61 5.00
CA PHE A 147 -6.87 14.48 4.89
C PHE A 147 -6.25 15.56 3.99
N ILE A 148 -6.83 15.79 2.80
CA ILE A 148 -6.32 16.81 1.86
C ILE A 148 -6.81 18.23 2.17
N GLY A 149 -7.85 18.38 2.97
CA GLY A 149 -8.40 19.68 3.37
C GLY A 149 -7.53 20.47 4.34
N LYS A 150 -6.47 19.86 4.89
CA LYS A 150 -5.52 20.52 5.80
C LYS A 150 -4.43 21.25 5.03
N PRO A 151 -3.92 22.40 5.51
CA PRO A 151 -2.66 22.95 5.01
C PRO A 151 -1.53 21.91 5.06
N ALA A 152 -0.63 21.92 4.08
CA ALA A 152 0.45 20.93 4.02
C ALA A 152 1.30 20.89 5.30
N SER A 153 1.55 22.05 5.91
CA SER A 153 2.27 22.21 7.18
C SER A 153 1.56 21.58 8.40
N GLU A 154 0.25 21.38 8.32
CA GLU A 154 -0.57 20.77 9.38
C GLU A 154 -0.89 19.29 9.10
N ASN A 155 -0.59 18.80 7.89
CA ASN A 155 -0.79 17.41 7.54
C ASN A 155 0.11 16.50 8.39
N ILE A 156 -0.38 15.31 8.73
CA ILE A 156 0.37 14.33 9.54
C ILE A 156 1.72 13.96 8.92
N LEU A 157 1.80 13.95 7.59
CA LEU A 157 3.05 13.69 6.87
C LEU A 157 4.12 14.76 7.19
N ALA A 158 3.75 16.05 7.16
CA ALA A 158 4.67 17.14 7.46
C ALA A 158 4.97 17.27 8.96
N THR A 159 3.94 17.19 9.81
CA THR A 159 4.10 17.38 11.25
C THR A 159 4.91 16.25 11.89
N SER A 160 4.64 14.99 11.51
CA SER A 160 5.43 13.84 11.98
C SER A 160 6.87 13.92 11.49
N PHE A 161 7.10 14.32 10.23
CA PHE A 161 8.44 14.53 9.69
C PHE A 161 9.20 15.58 10.51
N LYS A 162 8.61 16.77 10.71
CA LYS A 162 9.20 17.88 11.48
C LYS A 162 9.64 17.44 12.88
N THR A 163 8.72 16.82 13.63
CA THR A 163 8.99 16.35 15.00
C THR A 163 10.11 15.33 15.05
N ARG A 164 10.20 14.46 14.05
CA ARG A 164 11.20 13.37 14.02
C ARG A 164 12.55 13.85 13.50
N ALA A 165 12.57 14.75 12.51
CA ALA A 165 13.80 15.33 11.96
C ALA A 165 14.51 16.24 12.96
N ALA A 166 13.77 16.89 13.86
CA ALA A 166 14.32 17.64 14.98
C ALA A 166 15.20 16.79 15.91
N LYS A 167 14.95 15.47 15.98
CA LYS A 167 15.72 14.53 16.82
C LYS A 167 17.01 14.03 16.14
N ILE A 168 17.26 14.39 14.88
CA ILE A 168 18.51 14.04 14.20
C ILE A 168 19.57 15.10 14.54
N GLU A 169 20.52 14.74 15.39
CA GLU A 169 21.62 15.63 15.82
C GLU A 169 22.49 16.12 14.67
N LYS A 170 22.72 15.27 13.67
CA LYS A 170 23.58 15.56 12.51
C LYS A 170 22.95 16.46 11.44
N LEU A 171 21.69 16.88 11.60
CA LEU A 171 21.06 17.83 10.69
C LEU A 171 21.24 19.26 11.22
N SER A 172 21.72 20.15 10.36
CA SER A 172 21.71 21.58 10.67
C SER A 172 20.29 22.15 10.61
N GLU A 173 20.07 23.34 11.17
CA GLU A 173 18.77 24.01 11.09
C GLU A 173 18.38 24.38 9.65
N ALA A 174 19.38 24.73 8.83
CA ALA A 174 19.19 24.95 7.40
C ALA A 174 18.72 23.67 6.70
N ASP A 175 19.31 22.51 7.02
CA ASP A 175 18.89 21.22 6.44
C ASP A 175 17.47 20.87 6.84
N ARG A 176 17.09 21.09 8.12
CA ARG A 176 15.72 20.83 8.59
C ARG A 176 14.71 21.71 7.87
N THR A 177 15.04 22.98 7.67
CA THR A 177 14.18 23.94 6.95
C THR A 177 14.02 23.55 5.49
N GLU A 178 15.11 23.22 4.79
CA GLU A 178 15.09 22.76 3.40
C GLU A 178 14.26 21.48 3.24
N LEU A 179 14.52 20.47 4.08
CA LEU A 179 13.82 19.20 4.02
C LEU A 179 12.33 19.34 4.33
N GLN A 180 11.97 20.16 5.33
CA GLN A 180 10.57 20.44 5.66
C GLN A 180 9.85 21.08 4.47
N ALA A 181 10.48 22.07 3.81
CA ALA A 181 9.92 22.69 2.62
C ALA A 181 9.73 21.70 1.47
N ARG A 182 10.67 20.76 1.28
CA ARG A 182 10.54 19.67 0.29
C ARG A 182 9.38 18.74 0.60
N VAL A 183 9.19 18.38 1.87
CA VAL A 183 8.05 17.56 2.32
C VAL A 183 6.73 18.26 2.06
N GLU A 184 6.59 19.52 2.49
CA GLU A 184 5.37 20.31 2.28
C GLU A 184 5.07 20.50 0.78
N SER A 185 6.10 20.78 -0.03
CA SER A 185 5.97 20.87 -1.48
C SER A 185 5.51 19.55 -2.11
N ALA A 186 6.06 18.41 -1.69
CA ALA A 186 5.65 17.10 -2.19
C ALA A 186 4.21 16.77 -1.77
N ILE A 187 3.79 17.16 -0.56
CA ILE A 187 2.41 17.01 -0.11
C ILE A 187 1.45 17.78 -1.03
N THR A 188 1.70 19.07 -1.25
CA THR A 188 0.82 19.91 -2.09
C THR A 188 0.84 19.50 -3.56
N SER A 189 2.00 19.16 -4.12
CA SER A 189 2.15 18.94 -5.57
C SER A 189 1.98 17.49 -6.01
N LYS A 190 2.11 16.51 -5.11
CA LYS A 190 2.03 15.07 -5.42
C LYS A 190 0.94 14.37 -4.63
N VAL A 191 0.98 14.48 -3.30
CA VAL A 191 0.08 13.72 -2.43
C VAL A 191 -1.37 14.17 -2.60
N TYR A 192 -1.65 15.47 -2.43
CA TYR A 192 -3.03 15.98 -2.51
C TYR A 192 -3.68 15.72 -3.86
N PRO A 193 -3.03 15.97 -5.02
CA PRO A 193 -3.60 15.58 -6.31
C PRO A 193 -3.85 14.08 -6.46
N ALA A 194 -2.99 13.21 -5.90
CA ALA A 194 -3.20 11.77 -5.95
C ALA A 194 -4.45 11.34 -5.15
N TYR A 195 -4.63 11.89 -3.95
CA TYR A 195 -5.84 11.67 -3.15
C TYR A 195 -7.09 12.25 -3.84
N GLN A 196 -6.98 13.42 -4.48
CA GLN A 196 -8.10 14.00 -5.23
C GLN A 196 -8.59 13.06 -6.33
N LYS A 197 -7.69 12.42 -7.09
CA LYS A 197 -8.10 11.41 -8.09
C LYS A 197 -8.87 10.24 -7.49
N LEU A 198 -8.49 9.76 -6.30
CA LEU A 198 -9.23 8.72 -5.59
C LEU A 198 -10.60 9.23 -5.14
N ILE A 199 -10.67 10.45 -4.56
CA ILE A 199 -11.93 11.08 -4.16
C ILE A 199 -12.88 11.18 -5.37
N ASP A 200 -12.39 11.68 -6.50
CA ASP A 200 -13.18 11.82 -7.73
C ASP A 200 -13.71 10.46 -8.21
N TYR A 201 -12.88 9.42 -8.17
CA TYR A 201 -13.29 8.06 -8.52
C TYR A 201 -14.39 7.55 -7.57
N PHE A 202 -14.21 7.69 -6.25
CA PHE A 202 -15.18 7.22 -5.27
C PHE A 202 -16.50 7.99 -5.33
N GLN A 203 -16.47 9.29 -5.59
CA GLN A 203 -17.66 10.09 -5.87
C GLN A 203 -18.39 9.60 -7.13
N ALA A 204 -17.66 9.25 -8.19
CA ALA A 204 -18.25 8.75 -9.43
C ALA A 204 -18.89 7.36 -9.28
N ILE A 205 -18.36 6.49 -8.41
CA ILE A 205 -18.95 5.16 -8.17
C ILE A 205 -20.01 5.16 -7.06
N LEU A 206 -20.09 6.19 -6.22
CA LEU A 206 -21.04 6.24 -5.10
C LEU A 206 -22.50 5.93 -5.52
N PRO A 207 -23.05 6.49 -6.62
CA PRO A 207 -24.40 6.15 -7.08
C PRO A 207 -24.60 4.69 -7.51
N LYS A 208 -23.51 3.96 -7.79
CA LYS A 208 -23.50 2.55 -8.20
C LYS A 208 -23.41 1.58 -7.02
N THR A 209 -23.18 2.09 -5.80
CA THR A 209 -23.04 1.25 -4.60
C THR A 209 -24.38 0.89 -3.98
N THR A 210 -24.44 -0.30 -3.38
CA THR A 210 -25.61 -0.80 -2.66
C THR A 210 -25.40 -0.75 -1.14
N THR A 211 -26.48 -0.89 -0.39
CA THR A 211 -26.45 -1.01 1.07
C THR A 211 -26.14 -2.44 1.54
N ASP A 212 -26.05 -3.41 0.62
CA ASP A 212 -25.63 -4.77 0.98
C ASP A 212 -24.18 -4.76 1.44
N ASP A 213 -23.95 -5.34 2.61
CA ASP A 213 -22.69 -5.26 3.37
C ASP A 213 -22.00 -6.61 3.58
N GLY A 214 -22.65 -7.71 3.21
CA GLY A 214 -22.07 -9.05 3.23
C GLY A 214 -21.33 -9.43 1.95
N VAL A 215 -20.35 -10.34 2.06
CA VAL A 215 -19.58 -10.87 0.93
C VAL A 215 -20.46 -11.60 -0.10
N TRP A 216 -21.64 -12.10 0.33
CA TRP A 216 -22.64 -12.76 -0.52
C TRP A 216 -23.13 -11.93 -1.71
N LYS A 217 -22.92 -10.60 -1.68
CA LYS A 217 -23.26 -9.72 -2.81
C LYS A 217 -22.27 -9.81 -3.97
N LEU A 218 -21.05 -10.32 -3.72
CA LEU A 218 -20.01 -10.39 -4.73
C LEU A 218 -20.33 -11.55 -5.69
N PRO A 219 -19.90 -11.46 -6.96
CA PRO A 219 -20.00 -12.59 -7.88
C PRO A 219 -19.34 -13.83 -7.27
N ASP A 220 -20.05 -14.96 -7.27
CA ASP A 220 -19.59 -16.23 -6.68
C ASP A 220 -19.36 -16.18 -5.13
N GLY A 221 -20.05 -15.27 -4.42
CA GLY A 221 -19.96 -15.03 -2.96
C GLY A 221 -21.09 -15.61 -2.12
#